data_AF-A0A8T4A169-F1
#
_entry.id   AF-A0A8T4A169-F1
#
_cell.length_a   1.000
_cell.length_b   1.000
_cell.length_c   1.000
_cell.angle_alpha   90.00
_cell.angle_beta   90.00
_cell.angle_gamma   90.00
#
_symmetry.space_group_name_H-M   'P 1'
#
loop_
_entity.id
_entity.type
_entity.pdbx_description
1 polymer ?
#
loop_
_entity_poly.entity_id
_entity_poly.type
_entity_poly.pdbx_seq_one_letter_code
_entity_poly.pdbx_strand_id
1 'polypeptide(L)'
;MLFPCEIVVKRFLPAMRAEITKELARKEFTQEEIAGLLGLTQAAVSKYLSGDYGKEIKVFEKNQEVREEARKIANEIADGKLKTRGIIRETCITCRKFRDKGRICYLHIRETPLDKYCELCKR
;
A
#
# COMPACT_ATOMS: atom_id res chain seq x y z
N MET A 1 11.75 9.97 -17.72
CA MET A 1 11.68 8.50 -17.55
C MET A 1 11.24 8.23 -16.13
N LEU A 2 10.17 7.45 -15.93
CA LEU A 2 9.70 7.10 -14.59
C LEU A 2 10.14 5.67 -14.26
N PHE A 3 10.59 5.40 -13.05
CA PHE A 3 10.95 4.05 -12.62
C PHE A 3 9.75 3.34 -11.97
N PRO A 4 9.65 2.00 -12.03
CA PRO A 4 8.58 1.27 -11.33
C PRO A 4 8.54 1.55 -9.82
N CYS A 5 9.72 1.76 -9.20
CA CYS A 5 9.82 2.14 -7.79
C CYS A 5 9.20 3.52 -7.50
N GLU A 6 9.16 4.43 -8.47
CA GLU A 6 8.49 5.73 -8.29
C GLU A 6 6.96 5.58 -8.26
N ILE A 7 6.39 4.67 -9.05
CA ILE A 7 4.96 4.30 -8.93
C ILE A 7 4.71 3.72 -7.53
N VAL A 8 5.63 2.90 -7.03
CA VAL A 8 5.50 2.29 -5.71
C VAL A 8 5.39 3.33 -4.62
N VAL A 9 6.37 4.25 -4.54
CA VAL A 9 6.42 5.23 -3.44
C VAL A 9 5.35 6.32 -3.58
N LYS A 10 4.98 6.71 -4.79
CA LYS A 10 3.97 7.77 -5.03
C LYS A 10 2.53 7.27 -4.93
N ARG A 11 2.28 5.95 -5.12
CA ARG A 11 0.90 5.42 -5.25
C ARG A 11 0.65 4.16 -4.45
N PHE A 12 1.44 3.11 -4.68
CA PHE A 12 1.20 1.80 -4.06
C PHE A 12 1.36 1.84 -2.53
N LEU A 13 2.48 2.36 -2.02
CA LEU A 13 2.74 2.43 -0.58
C LEU A 13 1.74 3.33 0.15
N PRO A 14 1.39 4.53 -0.36
CA PRO A 14 0.29 5.31 0.21
C PRO A 14 -1.05 4.56 0.23
N ALA A 15 -1.38 3.80 -0.81
CA ALA A 15 -2.63 3.03 -0.86
C ALA A 15 -2.62 1.88 0.17
N MET A 16 -1.53 1.13 0.27
CA MET A 16 -1.36 0.10 1.30
C MET A 16 -1.50 0.70 2.70
N ARG A 17 -0.83 1.84 2.98
CA ARG A 17 -0.94 2.51 4.29
C ARG A 17 -2.36 2.99 4.59
N ALA A 18 -3.05 3.55 3.59
CA ALA A 18 -4.43 3.98 3.75
C ALA A 18 -5.35 2.80 4.07
N GLU A 19 -5.23 1.69 3.34
CA GLU A 19 -6.07 0.52 3.58
C GLU A 19 -5.74 -0.17 4.91
N ILE A 20 -4.46 -0.33 5.28
CA ILE A 20 -4.09 -0.86 6.60
C ILE A 20 -4.65 0.04 7.72
N THR A 21 -4.54 1.36 7.55
CA THR A 21 -5.09 2.34 8.51
C THR A 21 -6.60 2.16 8.71
N LYS A 22 -7.36 2.03 7.62
CA LYS A 22 -8.82 1.81 7.69
C LYS A 22 -9.18 0.47 8.31
N GLU A 23 -8.46 -0.59 7.96
CA GLU A 23 -8.69 -1.92 8.53
C GLU A 23 -8.40 -1.95 10.04
N LEU A 24 -7.34 -1.27 10.50
CA LEU A 24 -7.07 -1.12 11.94
C LEU A 24 -8.14 -0.28 12.65
N ALA A 25 -8.59 0.82 12.05
CA ALA A 25 -9.66 1.63 12.63
C ALA A 25 -10.99 0.86 12.74
N ARG A 26 -11.31 -0.01 11.77
CA ARG A 26 -12.48 -0.92 11.85
C ARG A 26 -12.35 -1.97 12.96
N LYS A 27 -11.15 -2.17 13.47
CA LYS A 27 -10.83 -3.05 14.61
C LYS A 27 -10.68 -2.26 15.92
N GLU A 28 -11.21 -1.03 15.95
CA GLU A 28 -11.28 -0.17 17.13
C GLU A 28 -9.93 0.33 17.66
N PHE A 29 -8.86 0.24 16.86
CA PHE A 29 -7.61 0.92 17.17
C PHE A 29 -7.79 2.44 17.10
N THR A 30 -7.26 3.14 18.10
CA THR A 30 -7.23 4.60 18.11
C THR A 30 -6.26 5.13 17.05
N GLN A 31 -6.45 6.38 16.62
CA GLN A 31 -5.57 7.00 15.63
C GLN A 31 -4.12 7.13 16.13
N GLU A 32 -3.93 7.26 17.46
CA GLU A 32 -2.61 7.32 18.10
C GLU A 32 -1.90 5.97 18.08
N GLU A 33 -2.60 4.88 18.40
CA GLU A 33 -2.06 3.52 18.28
C GLU A 33 -1.67 3.19 16.84
N ILE A 34 -2.53 3.52 15.87
CA ILE A 34 -2.24 3.32 14.45
C ILE A 34 -1.02 4.12 14.03
N ALA A 35 -0.92 5.39 14.45
CA ALA A 35 0.22 6.24 14.17
C ALA A 35 1.53 5.62 14.70
N GLY A 36 1.52 5.13 15.94
CA GLY A 36 2.65 4.45 16.55
C GLY A 36 3.05 3.17 15.82
N LEU A 37 2.09 2.32 15.46
CA LEU A 37 2.34 1.04 14.78
C LEU A 37 2.91 1.22 13.36
N LEU A 38 2.39 2.20 12.63
CA LEU A 38 2.74 2.45 11.23
C LEU A 38 3.88 3.47 11.05
N GLY A 39 4.36 4.09 12.12
CA GLY A 39 5.37 5.15 12.06
C GLY A 39 4.86 6.39 11.32
N LEU A 40 3.60 6.75 11.54
CA LEU A 40 2.92 7.90 10.93
C LEU A 40 2.63 8.97 11.99
N THR A 41 2.26 10.16 11.54
CA THR A 41 1.65 11.15 12.44
C THR A 41 0.15 10.88 12.57
N GLN A 42 -0.46 11.26 13.69
CA GLN A 42 -1.91 11.17 13.86
C GLN A 42 -2.68 11.97 12.78
N ALA A 43 -2.13 13.11 12.35
CA ALA A 43 -2.68 13.87 11.22
C ALA A 43 -2.67 13.08 9.90
N ALA A 44 -1.62 12.29 9.63
CA ALA A 44 -1.57 11.43 8.45
C ALA A 44 -2.60 10.29 8.53
N VAL A 45 -2.80 9.71 9.73
CA VAL A 45 -3.85 8.71 9.98
C VAL A 45 -5.23 9.31 9.72
N SER A 46 -5.53 10.48 10.29
CA SER A 46 -6.80 11.20 10.05
C SER A 46 -7.05 11.44 8.56
N LYS A 47 -6.03 11.88 7.82
CA LYS A 47 -6.10 12.07 6.36
C LYS A 47 -6.38 10.78 5.59
N TYR A 48 -5.82 9.65 6.01
CA TYR A 48 -6.13 8.36 5.40
C TYR A 48 -7.55 7.89 5.71
N LEU A 49 -8.05 8.12 6.92
CA LEU A 49 -9.42 7.76 7.31
C LEU A 49 -10.46 8.62 6.59
N SER A 50 -10.19 9.91 6.36
CA SER A 50 -11.10 10.79 5.61
C SER A 50 -11.16 10.46 4.11
N GLY A 51 -10.21 9.68 3.58
CA GLY A 51 -10.10 9.41 2.14
C GLY A 51 -9.63 10.63 1.32
N ASP A 52 -9.10 11.66 2.01
CA ASP A 52 -8.61 12.90 1.42
C ASP A 52 -7.17 12.74 0.91
N TYR A 53 -7.02 11.92 -0.13
CA TYR A 53 -5.77 11.74 -0.85
C TYR A 53 -6.04 11.57 -2.35
N GLY A 54 -4.99 11.80 -3.15
CA GLY A 54 -5.11 11.97 -4.60
C GLY A 54 -5.68 10.74 -5.33
N LYS A 55 -6.29 11.00 -6.50
CA LYS A 55 -6.98 9.99 -7.33
C LYS A 55 -6.05 8.85 -7.72
N GLU A 56 -4.77 9.13 -7.88
CA GLU A 56 -3.71 8.18 -8.21
C GLU A 56 -3.48 7.11 -7.14
N ILE A 57 -3.71 7.44 -5.86
CA ILE A 57 -3.66 6.48 -4.75
C ILE A 57 -4.94 5.62 -4.74
N LYS A 58 -6.09 6.24 -5.06
CA LYS A 58 -7.41 5.56 -5.10
C LYS A 58 -7.46 4.42 -6.14
N VAL A 59 -6.58 4.43 -7.14
CA VAL A 59 -6.50 3.33 -8.13
C VAL A 59 -6.09 2.02 -7.48
N PHE A 60 -5.08 2.04 -6.61
CA PHE A 60 -4.66 0.85 -5.87
C PHE A 60 -5.60 0.54 -4.71
N GLU A 61 -6.14 1.55 -4.05
CA GLU A 61 -7.13 1.38 -2.97
C GLU A 61 -8.35 0.55 -3.39
N LYS A 62 -8.86 0.78 -4.62
CA LYS A 62 -10.01 0.05 -5.16
C LYS A 62 -9.67 -1.37 -5.61
N ASN A 63 -8.38 -1.71 -5.71
CA ASN A 63 -7.94 -3.03 -6.15
C ASN A 63 -8.21 -4.06 -5.05
N GLN A 64 -8.86 -5.17 -5.42
CA GLN A 64 -9.22 -6.22 -4.47
C GLN A 64 -7.99 -6.88 -3.82
N GLU A 65 -6.95 -7.21 -4.61
CA GLU A 65 -5.72 -7.82 -4.08
C GLU A 65 -5.05 -6.88 -3.05
N VAL A 66 -5.08 -5.56 -3.26
CA VAL A 66 -4.51 -4.58 -2.31
C VAL A 66 -5.26 -4.61 -0.99
N ARG A 67 -6.60 -4.59 -1.04
CA ARG A 67 -7.45 -4.62 0.16
C ARG A 67 -7.30 -5.93 0.93
N GLU A 68 -7.20 -7.06 0.23
CA GLU A 68 -6.97 -8.37 0.84
C GLU A 68 -5.63 -8.45 1.57
N GLU A 69 -4.55 -7.98 0.94
CA GLU A 69 -3.22 -7.96 1.53
C GLU A 69 -3.14 -6.97 2.71
N ALA A 70 -3.75 -5.78 2.57
CA ALA A 70 -3.84 -4.81 3.66
C ALA A 70 -4.63 -5.37 4.86
N ARG A 71 -5.76 -6.03 4.61
CA ARG A 71 -6.57 -6.69 5.65
C ARG A 71 -5.80 -7.81 6.34
N LYS A 72 -5.04 -8.62 5.58
CA LYS A 72 -4.17 -9.66 6.15
C LYS A 72 -3.15 -9.04 7.11
N ILE A 73 -2.43 -8.01 6.67
CA ILE A 73 -1.44 -7.31 7.50
C ILE A 73 -2.11 -6.72 8.74
N ALA A 74 -3.26 -6.06 8.61
CA ALA A 74 -3.99 -5.48 9.73
C ALA A 74 -4.49 -6.53 10.74
N ASN A 75 -4.93 -7.71 10.28
CA ASN A 75 -5.29 -8.83 11.15
C ASN A 75 -4.08 -9.31 11.96
N GLU A 76 -2.92 -9.50 11.33
CA GLU A 76 -1.73 -9.97 12.04
C GLU A 76 -1.16 -8.92 13.00
N ILE A 77 -1.33 -7.62 12.70
CA ILE A 77 -1.06 -6.53 13.66
C ILE A 77 -1.99 -6.64 14.86
N ALA A 78 -3.30 -6.79 14.63
CA ALA A 78 -4.30 -6.86 15.69
C ALA A 78 -4.12 -8.09 16.59
N ASP A 79 -3.68 -9.21 16.03
CA ASP A 79 -3.33 -10.43 16.77
C ASP A 79 -1.99 -10.30 17.55
N GLY A 80 -1.29 -9.16 17.47
CA GLY A 80 0.01 -8.96 18.09
C GLY A 80 1.17 -9.71 17.42
N LYS A 81 0.93 -10.34 16.25
CA LYS A 81 1.92 -11.14 15.51
C LYS A 81 2.88 -10.28 14.70
N LEU A 82 2.43 -9.13 14.19
CA LEU A 82 3.28 -8.17 13.49
C LEU A 82 3.55 -6.93 14.32
N LYS A 83 4.85 -6.67 14.52
CA LYS A 83 5.38 -5.37 14.95
C LYS A 83 5.98 -4.64 13.75
N THR A 84 6.48 -3.42 13.93
CA THR A 84 7.03 -2.55 12.87
C THR A 84 7.92 -3.26 11.85
N ARG A 85 8.88 -4.09 12.29
CA ARG A 85 9.77 -4.86 11.40
C ARG A 85 9.00 -5.85 10.51
N GLY A 86 8.00 -6.53 11.07
CA GLY A 86 7.14 -7.47 10.36
C GLY A 86 6.25 -6.75 9.34
N ILE A 87 5.67 -5.60 9.72
CA ILE A 87 4.86 -4.76 8.82
C ILE A 87 5.68 -4.33 7.59
N ILE A 88 6.92 -3.88 7.79
CA ILE A 88 7.83 -3.51 6.69
C ILE A 88 8.08 -4.71 5.78
N ARG A 89 8.41 -5.88 6.37
CA ARG A 89 8.68 -7.10 5.61
C ARG A 89 7.48 -7.50 4.75
N GLU A 90 6.29 -7.64 5.35
CA GLU A 90 5.09 -8.05 4.63
C GLU A 90 4.73 -7.05 3.52
N THR A 91 4.79 -5.75 3.81
CA THR A 91 4.53 -4.71 2.80
C THR A 91 5.53 -4.78 1.64
N CYS A 92 6.82 -5.05 1.90
CA CYS A 92 7.83 -5.23 0.86
C CYS A 92 7.59 -6.50 0.03
N ILE A 93 7.16 -7.59 0.65
CA ILE A 93 6.78 -8.83 -0.04
C ILE A 93 5.58 -8.57 -0.96
N THR A 94 4.54 -7.91 -0.46
CA THR A 94 3.36 -7.53 -1.26
C THR A 94 3.77 -6.61 -2.43
N CYS A 95 4.61 -5.60 -2.18
CA CYS A 95 5.14 -4.73 -3.24
C CYS A 95 5.83 -5.52 -4.37
N ARG A 96 6.68 -6.49 -4.01
CA ARG A 96 7.35 -7.37 -4.97
C ARG A 96 6.35 -8.21 -5.75
N LYS A 97 5.42 -8.90 -5.08
CA LYS A 97 4.36 -9.69 -5.73
C LYS A 97 3.56 -8.87 -6.74
N PHE A 98 3.19 -7.63 -6.39
CA PHE A 98 2.44 -6.74 -7.27
C PHE A 98 3.26 -6.26 -8.47
N ARG A 99 4.58 -6.17 -8.32
CA ARG A 99 5.50 -5.86 -9.41
C ARG A 99 5.60 -7.04 -10.36
N ASP A 100 5.85 -8.22 -9.83
CA ASP A 100 6.06 -9.44 -10.60
C ASP A 100 4.80 -9.83 -11.40
N LYS A 101 3.61 -9.68 -10.79
CA LYS A 101 2.30 -9.87 -11.47
C LYS A 101 1.92 -8.74 -12.44
N GLY A 102 2.76 -7.72 -12.61
CA GLY A 102 2.52 -6.60 -13.54
C GLY A 102 1.45 -5.59 -13.10
N ARG A 103 0.95 -5.63 -11.87
CA ARG A 103 -0.04 -4.66 -11.34
C ARG A 103 0.55 -3.26 -11.21
N ILE A 104 1.80 -3.16 -10.76
CA ILE A 104 2.55 -1.89 -10.75
C ILE A 104 2.87 -1.46 -12.20
N CYS A 105 3.24 -2.41 -13.05
CA CYS A 105 3.59 -2.15 -14.45
C CYS A 105 2.41 -1.57 -15.25
N TYR A 106 1.18 -1.99 -14.95
CA TYR A 106 -0.03 -1.46 -15.58
C TYR A 106 -0.13 0.08 -15.48
N LEU A 107 0.26 0.67 -14.34
CA LEU A 107 0.32 2.12 -14.21
C LEU A 107 1.62 2.72 -14.75
N HIS A 108 2.73 1.99 -14.60
CA HIS A 108 4.04 2.45 -15.04
C HIS A 108 4.13 2.68 -16.56
N ILE A 109 3.59 1.76 -17.37
CA ILE A 109 3.59 1.84 -18.84
C ILE A 109 2.74 3.02 -19.35
N ARG A 110 1.72 3.45 -18.59
CA ARG A 110 0.90 4.61 -18.96
C ARG A 110 1.62 5.95 -18.81
N GLU A 111 2.75 5.98 -18.10
CA GLU A 111 3.48 7.20 -17.74
C GLU A 111 4.94 7.19 -18.20
N THR A 112 5.34 6.12 -18.88
CA THR A 112 6.68 5.93 -19.41
C THR A 112 6.56 5.47 -20.86
N PRO A 113 7.38 5.95 -21.79
CA PRO A 113 7.35 5.52 -23.20
C PRO A 113 7.92 4.10 -23.34
N LEU A 114 7.22 3.11 -22.78
CA LEU A 114 7.53 1.69 -22.86
C LEU A 114 6.50 0.99 -23.73
N ASP A 115 6.93 -0.08 -24.38
CA ASP A 115 6.01 -0.95 -25.13
C ASP A 115 5.00 -1.65 -24.20
N LYS A 116 3.80 -1.86 -24.73
CA LYS A 116 2.67 -2.52 -24.04
C LYS A 116 2.95 -3.98 -23.66
N TYR A 117 3.94 -4.62 -24.26
CA TYR A 117 4.41 -5.98 -23.96
C TYR A 117 5.71 -6.01 -23.16
N CYS A 118 6.08 -4.92 -22.48
CA CYS A 118 7.27 -4.86 -21.61
C CYS A 118 7.27 -5.96 -20.53
N GLU A 119 8.38 -6.71 -20.44
CA GLU A 119 8.55 -7.81 -19.47
C GLU A 119 9.67 -7.57 -18.44
N LEU A 120 10.31 -6.39 -18.44
CA LEU A 120 11.50 -6.09 -17.62
C LEU A 120 11.33 -6.33 -16.10
N CYS A 121 10.09 -6.24 -15.60
CA CYS A 121 9.77 -6.40 -14.18
C CYS A 121 9.09 -7.72 -13.85
N LYS A 122 8.77 -8.57 -14.83
CA LYS A 122 8.21 -9.91 -14.58
C LYS A 122 9.34 -10.81 -14.09
N ARG A 123 9.11 -11.56 -13.00
CA ARG A 123 10.06 -12.50 -12.40
C ARG A 123 9.32 -13.70 -11.84
#